data_AF-A0A2H6A889-F1
#
_entry.id   AF-A0A2H6A889-F1
#
_cell.length_a   1.000
_cell.length_b   1.000
_cell.length_c   1.000
_cell.angle_alpha   90.00
_cell.angle_beta   90.00
_cell.angle_gamma   90.00
#
_symmetry.space_group_name_H-M   'P 1'
#
loop_
_entity.id
_entity.type
_entity.pdbx_description
1 polymer ?
#
loop_
_entity_poly.entity_id
_entity_poly.type
_entity_poly.pdbx_seq_one_letter_code
_entity_poly.pdbx_strand_id
1 'polypeptide(L)'
;MQDIKKLFVFQGLIFSVVFLITILSFLKVESILNSSLSISLKEYSIWEIIIGVIIASLILLLFIKFVHKEKLKKAFLYFIFGFISLWGSVFILSLWINFLSAMIISLAIVIFVFSYRNVLFNNIAMMLAVPAAVINLSIAVNFETTVLFLLILTIYDYIAVYETRHMVDMAKGMVQQGVVFGFVFPRKTEYLESKVSQIIGQEEKNKAFIMGSGDVAIPLLFITNLLKYSHSAAIFVSFFAFLGLFLSFLIFYFQKDKQPMPALPPIVLMCFLGALIYSFV
;
A
#
# COMPACT_ATOMS: atom_id res chain seq x y z
N MET A 1 4.50 -20.47 18.92
CA MET A 1 5.37 -20.61 17.72
C MET A 1 4.59 -20.96 16.45
N GLN A 2 3.63 -21.89 16.47
CA GLN A 2 2.86 -22.28 15.27
C GLN A 2 2.04 -21.13 14.66
N ASP A 3 1.39 -20.28 15.48
CA ASP A 3 0.59 -19.16 14.98
C ASP A 3 1.44 -18.06 14.30
N ILE A 4 2.69 -17.89 14.74
CA ILE A 4 3.62 -16.91 14.16
C ILE A 4 4.03 -17.34 12.76
N LYS A 5 4.32 -18.63 12.57
CA LYS A 5 4.65 -19.17 11.24
C LYS A 5 3.47 -19.00 10.28
N LYS A 6 2.23 -19.26 10.73
CA LYS A 6 1.03 -19.08 9.90
C LYS A 6 0.80 -17.62 9.52
N LEU A 7 0.95 -16.70 10.48
CA LEU A 7 0.86 -15.26 10.21
C LEU A 7 1.91 -14.82 9.19
N PHE A 8 3.15 -15.28 9.36
CA PHE A 8 4.25 -14.96 8.46
C PHE A 8 3.99 -15.46 7.04
N VAL A 9 3.56 -16.72 6.90
CA VAL A 9 3.19 -17.29 5.60
C VAL A 9 2.05 -16.51 4.96
N PHE A 10 1.04 -16.13 5.74
CA PHE A 10 -0.08 -15.33 5.24
C PHE A 10 0.36 -13.95 4.76
N GLN A 11 1.18 -13.24 5.54
CA GLN A 11 1.74 -11.95 5.16
C GLN A 11 2.60 -12.04 3.90
N GLY A 12 3.50 -13.03 3.85
CA GLY A 12 4.31 -13.31 2.68
C GLY A 12 3.46 -13.61 1.44
N LEU A 13 2.40 -14.39 1.59
CA LEU A 13 1.47 -14.68 0.49
C LEU A 13 0.77 -13.41 -0.01
N ILE A 14 0.27 -12.55 0.88
CA ILE A 14 -0.34 -11.28 0.50
C ILE A 14 0.65 -10.42 -0.29
N PHE A 15 1.87 -10.22 0.22
CA PHE A 15 2.85 -9.39 -0.47
C PHE A 15 3.30 -9.97 -1.79
N SER A 16 3.54 -11.28 -1.87
CA SER A 16 3.86 -11.95 -3.13
C SER A 16 2.75 -11.74 -4.16
N VAL A 17 1.48 -11.86 -3.76
CA VAL A 17 0.34 -11.60 -4.66
C VAL A 17 0.32 -10.15 -5.13
N VAL A 18 0.48 -9.17 -4.23
CA VAL A 18 0.50 -7.74 -4.60
C VAL A 18 1.67 -7.42 -5.54
N PHE A 19 2.85 -7.96 -5.26
CA PHE A 19 4.05 -7.77 -6.09
C PHE A 19 3.83 -8.37 -7.48
N LEU A 20 3.33 -9.60 -7.56
CA LEU A 20 3.04 -10.26 -8.82
C LEU A 20 1.98 -9.51 -9.64
N ILE A 21 0.86 -9.13 -9.02
CA ILE A 21 -0.19 -8.33 -9.69
C ILE A 21 0.42 -7.04 -10.23
N THR A 22 1.21 -6.33 -9.42
CA THR A 22 1.79 -5.04 -9.83
C THR A 22 2.76 -5.20 -11.00
N ILE A 23 3.70 -6.14 -10.92
CA ILE A 23 4.70 -6.36 -11.97
C ILE A 23 4.03 -6.80 -13.27
N LEU A 24 3.13 -7.79 -13.21
CA LEU A 24 2.45 -8.30 -14.41
C LEU A 24 1.54 -7.25 -15.04
N SER A 25 0.79 -6.51 -14.24
CA SER A 25 -0.06 -5.42 -14.74
C SER A 25 0.77 -4.26 -15.29
N PHE A 26 1.91 -3.93 -14.68
CA PHE A 26 2.80 -2.88 -15.21
C PHE A 26 3.34 -3.26 -16.59
N LEU A 27 3.85 -4.49 -16.76
CA LEU A 27 4.33 -4.98 -18.05
C LEU A 27 3.23 -4.95 -19.13
N LYS A 28 1.99 -5.24 -18.75
CA LYS A 28 0.84 -5.13 -19.66
C LYS A 28 0.58 -3.70 -20.09
N VAL A 29 0.60 -2.75 -19.14
CA VAL A 29 0.39 -1.33 -19.43
C VAL A 29 1.53 -0.76 -20.26
N GLU A 30 2.78 -1.10 -19.96
CA GLU A 30 3.95 -0.71 -20.74
C GLU A 30 3.86 -1.22 -22.19
N SER A 31 3.46 -2.48 -22.39
CA SER A 31 3.21 -3.03 -23.73
C SER A 31 2.12 -2.27 -24.49
N ILE A 32 1.03 -1.88 -23.81
CA ILE A 32 -0.06 -1.09 -24.41
C ILE A 32 0.43 0.31 -24.78
N LEU A 33 1.17 0.99 -23.90
CA LEU A 33 1.73 2.32 -24.14
C LEU A 33 2.72 2.32 -25.30
N ASN A 34 3.62 1.35 -25.37
CA ASN A 34 4.58 1.23 -26.46
C ASN A 34 3.91 0.95 -27.82
N SER A 35 2.75 0.30 -27.82
CA SER A 35 1.94 0.05 -29.03
C SER A 35 1.09 1.25 -29.48
N SER A 36 0.78 2.17 -28.56
CA SER A 36 -0.04 3.34 -28.83
C SER A 36 0.85 4.57 -29.03
N LEU A 37 1.19 4.84 -30.30
CA LEU A 37 1.92 6.00 -30.84
C LEU A 37 2.09 7.19 -29.85
N SER A 38 3.33 7.34 -29.34
CA SER A 38 3.97 8.59 -28.90
C SER A 38 3.06 9.64 -28.23
N ILE A 39 2.22 9.23 -27.29
CA ILE A 39 1.63 10.19 -26.35
C ILE A 39 2.79 10.58 -25.43
N SER A 40 3.28 11.81 -25.58
CA SER A 40 4.17 12.43 -24.60
C SER A 40 3.40 12.48 -23.29
N LEU A 41 3.65 11.51 -22.41
CA LEU A 41 3.07 11.48 -21.09
C LEU A 41 3.72 12.62 -20.30
N LYS A 42 2.88 13.49 -19.72
CA LYS A 42 3.39 14.55 -18.86
C LYS A 42 4.11 13.92 -17.68
N GLU A 43 5.42 14.11 -17.62
CA GLU A 43 6.23 13.73 -16.48
C GLU A 43 5.99 14.73 -15.35
N TYR A 44 5.62 14.23 -14.17
CA TYR A 44 5.47 15.07 -12.99
C TYR A 44 6.83 15.33 -12.33
N SER A 45 7.03 16.57 -11.93
CA SER A 45 8.16 16.95 -11.11
C SER A 45 8.03 16.38 -9.70
N ILE A 46 9.17 16.14 -9.04
CA ILE A 46 9.24 15.73 -7.63
C ILE A 46 8.36 16.64 -6.73
N TRP A 47 8.35 17.94 -7.01
CA TRP A 47 7.59 18.92 -6.24
C TRP A 47 6.09 18.75 -6.41
N GLU A 48 5.61 18.45 -7.61
CA GLU A 48 4.18 18.23 -7.88
C GLU A 48 3.69 16.99 -7.09
N ILE A 49 4.50 15.92 -7.05
CA ILE A 49 4.18 14.70 -6.29
C ILE A 49 4.14 14.99 -4.78
N ILE A 50 5.20 15.63 -4.25
CA ILE A 50 5.29 15.94 -2.82
C ILE A 50 4.15 16.86 -2.39
N ILE A 51 3.89 17.92 -3.15
CA ILE A 51 2.78 18.85 -2.88
C ILE A 51 1.45 18.10 -2.93
N GLY A 52 1.25 17.21 -3.92
CA GLY A 52 0.06 16.37 -4.01
C GLY A 52 -0.16 15.49 -2.78
N VAL A 53 0.89 14.81 -2.30
CA VAL A 53 0.83 13.95 -1.11
C VAL A 53 0.55 14.76 0.16
N ILE A 54 1.20 15.93 0.31
CA ILE A 54 0.99 16.81 1.45
C ILE A 54 -0.44 17.35 1.45
N ILE A 55 -0.94 17.82 0.31
CA ILE A 55 -2.32 18.34 0.19
C ILE A 55 -3.33 17.24 0.49
N ALA A 56 -3.18 16.04 -0.10
CA ALA A 56 -4.08 14.93 0.13
C ALA A 56 -4.11 14.52 1.61
N SER A 57 -2.94 14.43 2.24
CA SER A 57 -2.81 14.15 3.67
C SER A 57 -3.49 15.25 4.50
N LEU A 58 -3.19 16.52 4.22
CA LEU A 58 -3.72 17.68 4.93
C LEU A 58 -5.24 17.75 4.83
N ILE A 59 -5.83 17.55 3.65
CA ILE A 59 -7.28 17.50 3.46
C ILE A 59 -7.90 16.40 4.33
N LEU A 60 -7.32 15.20 4.33
CA LEU A 60 -7.83 14.08 5.11
C LEU A 60 -7.80 14.36 6.61
N LEU A 61 -6.74 15.00 7.08
CA LEU A 61 -6.55 15.34 8.50
C LEU A 61 -7.43 16.47 8.97
N LEU A 62 -7.50 17.54 8.18
CA LEU A 62 -8.40 18.65 8.46
C LEU A 62 -9.83 18.14 8.49
N PHE A 63 -10.21 17.24 7.59
CA PHE A 63 -11.53 16.63 7.62
C PHE A 63 -11.78 15.83 8.91
N ILE A 64 -10.83 14.96 9.31
CA ILE A 64 -10.94 14.17 10.56
C ILE A 64 -11.00 15.08 11.80
N LYS A 65 -10.24 16.18 11.80
CA LYS A 65 -10.13 17.13 12.92
C LYS A 65 -11.32 18.08 13.04
N PHE A 66 -11.82 18.62 11.93
CA PHE A 66 -12.87 19.65 11.95
C PHE A 66 -14.29 19.09 11.95
N VAL A 67 -14.51 17.93 11.35
CA VAL A 67 -15.84 17.30 11.40
C VAL A 67 -16.03 16.71 12.79
N HIS A 68 -17.03 17.17 13.55
CA HIS A 68 -17.30 16.61 14.89
C HIS A 68 -18.35 15.49 14.85
N LYS A 69 -19.14 15.42 13.77
CA LYS A 69 -20.19 14.41 13.60
C LYS A 69 -19.58 13.07 13.19
N GLU A 70 -19.54 12.12 14.11
CA GLU A 70 -19.00 10.76 13.89
C GLU A 70 -19.64 10.03 12.69
N LYS A 71 -20.96 10.18 12.49
CA LYS A 71 -21.63 9.61 11.31
C LYS A 71 -21.10 10.17 9.98
N LEU A 72 -20.78 11.47 9.94
CA LEU A 72 -20.27 12.13 8.74
C LEU A 72 -18.81 11.74 8.48
N LYS A 73 -17.98 11.66 9.54
CA LYS A 73 -16.61 11.13 9.45
C LYS A 73 -16.60 9.75 8.82
N LYS A 74 -17.41 8.86 9.40
CA LYS A 74 -17.56 7.48 8.95
C LYS A 74 -17.97 7.42 7.48
N ALA A 75 -19.03 8.13 7.10
CA ALA A 75 -19.53 8.13 5.72
C ALA A 75 -18.46 8.59 4.73
N PHE A 76 -17.71 9.64 5.04
CA PHE A 76 -16.66 10.15 4.18
C PHE A 76 -15.48 9.20 4.03
N LEU A 77 -14.99 8.61 5.13
CA LEU A 77 -13.89 7.64 5.05
C LEU A 77 -14.28 6.39 4.26
N TYR A 78 -15.50 5.87 4.48
CA TYR A 78 -16.01 4.75 3.68
C TYR A 78 -16.23 5.15 2.21
N PHE A 79 -16.65 6.37 1.92
CA PHE A 79 -16.76 6.87 0.56
C PHE A 79 -15.41 6.89 -0.15
N ILE A 80 -14.39 7.48 0.47
CA ILE A 80 -13.02 7.51 -0.08
C ILE A 80 -12.49 6.08 -0.26
N PHE A 81 -12.66 5.23 0.75
CA PHE A 81 -12.19 3.84 0.69
C PHE A 81 -12.88 3.06 -0.43
N GLY A 82 -14.21 3.18 -0.55
CA GLY A 82 -14.99 2.56 -1.61
C GLY A 82 -14.59 3.08 -2.99
N PHE A 83 -14.37 4.38 -3.13
CA PHE A 83 -13.95 4.99 -4.39
C PHE A 83 -12.57 4.48 -4.82
N ILE A 84 -11.58 4.50 -3.92
CA ILE A 84 -10.22 4.02 -4.19
C ILE A 84 -10.25 2.52 -4.53
N SER A 85 -11.00 1.73 -3.75
CA SER A 85 -11.15 0.29 -4.01
C SER A 85 -11.82 0.02 -5.36
N LEU A 86 -12.87 0.77 -5.70
CA LEU A 86 -13.60 0.60 -6.96
C LEU A 86 -12.71 0.97 -8.14
N TRP A 87 -12.14 2.18 -8.12
CA TRP A 87 -11.28 2.68 -9.19
C TRP A 87 -10.08 1.75 -9.41
N GLY A 88 -9.41 1.34 -8.33
CA GLY A 88 -8.26 0.45 -8.43
C GLY A 88 -8.60 -0.94 -8.94
N SER A 89 -9.72 -1.51 -8.49
CA SER A 89 -10.21 -2.81 -8.99
C SER A 89 -10.57 -2.73 -10.47
N VAL A 90 -11.27 -1.68 -10.90
CA VAL A 90 -11.64 -1.47 -12.31
C VAL A 90 -10.38 -1.35 -13.15
N PHE A 91 -9.43 -0.51 -12.73
CA PHE A 91 -8.17 -0.30 -13.43
C PHE A 91 -7.42 -1.63 -13.64
N ILE A 92 -7.12 -2.36 -12.56
CA ILE A 92 -6.36 -3.62 -12.67
C ILE A 92 -7.11 -4.66 -13.48
N LEU A 93 -8.41 -4.90 -13.21
CA LEU A 93 -9.17 -5.93 -13.91
C LEU A 93 -9.32 -5.61 -15.40
N SER A 94 -9.50 -4.33 -15.77
CA SER A 94 -9.65 -3.93 -17.17
C SER A 94 -8.43 -4.22 -18.05
N LEU A 95 -7.26 -4.50 -17.46
CA LEU A 95 -6.05 -4.93 -18.18
C LEU A 95 -6.13 -6.39 -18.65
N TRP A 96 -6.99 -7.20 -18.02
CA TRP A 96 -7.08 -8.65 -18.22
C TRP A 96 -8.40 -9.09 -18.83
N ILE A 97 -9.49 -8.38 -18.55
CA ILE A 97 -10.84 -8.67 -19.01
C ILE A 97 -11.50 -7.43 -19.61
N ASN A 98 -12.64 -7.59 -20.27
CA ASN A 98 -13.35 -6.46 -20.88
C ASN A 98 -13.79 -5.44 -19.81
N PHE A 99 -13.89 -4.17 -20.19
CA PHE A 99 -14.20 -3.08 -19.26
C PHE A 99 -15.52 -3.28 -18.49
N LEU A 100 -16.56 -3.79 -19.17
CA LEU A 100 -17.86 -4.00 -18.55
C LEU A 100 -17.82 -5.08 -17.46
N SER A 101 -17.15 -6.22 -17.70
CA SER A 101 -16.98 -7.27 -16.69
C SER A 101 -16.09 -6.80 -15.54
N ALA A 102 -15.02 -6.06 -15.83
CA ALA A 102 -14.17 -5.42 -14.81
C ALA A 102 -15.00 -4.51 -13.90
N MET A 103 -15.89 -3.69 -14.46
CA MET A 103 -16.77 -2.80 -13.70
C MET A 103 -17.74 -3.58 -12.81
N ILE A 104 -18.40 -4.62 -13.34
CA ILE A 104 -19.35 -5.45 -12.59
C ILE A 104 -18.65 -6.18 -11.44
N ILE A 105 -17.50 -6.81 -11.69
CA ILE A 105 -16.72 -7.53 -10.66
C ILE A 105 -16.20 -6.56 -9.61
N SER A 106 -15.70 -5.39 -10.00
CA SER A 106 -15.23 -4.36 -9.07
C SER A 106 -16.35 -3.85 -8.16
N LEU A 107 -17.55 -3.64 -8.72
CA LEU A 107 -18.72 -3.26 -7.94
C LEU A 107 -19.09 -4.36 -6.93
N ALA A 108 -19.04 -5.64 -7.34
CA ALA A 108 -19.29 -6.76 -6.45
C ALA A 108 -18.26 -6.81 -5.29
N ILE A 109 -16.97 -6.63 -5.58
CA ILE A 109 -15.90 -6.57 -4.56
C ILE A 109 -16.20 -5.48 -3.53
N VAL A 110 -16.54 -4.28 -3.99
CA VAL A 110 -16.83 -3.13 -3.11
C VAL A 110 -18.09 -3.37 -2.27
N ILE A 111 -19.13 -3.97 -2.85
CA ILE A 111 -20.34 -4.37 -2.10
C ILE A 111 -19.96 -5.36 -0.99
N PHE A 112 -19.12 -6.36 -1.26
CA PHE A 112 -18.69 -7.34 -0.25
C PHE A 112 -17.83 -6.72 0.85
N VAL A 113 -16.92 -5.81 0.48
CA VAL A 113 -16.14 -5.01 1.43
C VAL A 113 -17.04 -4.28 2.43
N PHE A 114 -18.07 -3.59 1.95
CA PHE A 114 -18.99 -2.85 2.81
C PHE A 114 -19.97 -3.74 3.59
N SER A 115 -20.37 -4.87 3.01
CA SER A 115 -21.30 -5.82 3.64
C SER A 115 -20.63 -6.56 4.80
N TYR A 116 -19.48 -7.17 4.55
CA TYR A 116 -18.80 -8.01 5.53
C TYR A 116 -17.92 -7.20 6.48
N ARG A 117 -17.19 -6.17 5.98
CA ARG A 117 -16.22 -5.37 6.76
C ARG A 117 -15.16 -6.22 7.48
N ASN A 118 -14.83 -7.37 6.89
CA ASN A 118 -13.86 -8.32 7.42
C ASN A 118 -12.46 -8.01 6.91
N VAL A 119 -11.45 -8.48 7.64
CA VAL A 119 -10.03 -8.30 7.29
C VAL A 119 -9.70 -8.82 5.89
N LEU A 120 -10.25 -9.97 5.51
CA LEU A 120 -10.04 -10.56 4.20
C LEU A 120 -10.47 -9.64 3.05
N PHE A 121 -11.70 -9.11 3.09
CA PHE A 121 -12.20 -8.22 2.03
C PHE A 121 -11.48 -6.87 2.02
N ASN A 122 -11.09 -6.34 3.18
CA ASN A 122 -10.23 -5.16 3.25
C ASN A 122 -8.90 -5.38 2.52
N ASN A 123 -8.25 -6.51 2.77
CA ASN A 123 -6.98 -6.84 2.12
C ASN A 123 -7.15 -7.08 0.62
N ILE A 124 -8.22 -7.74 0.16
CA ILE A 124 -8.52 -7.91 -1.26
C ILE A 124 -8.71 -6.56 -1.96
N ALA A 125 -9.46 -5.64 -1.35
CA ALA A 125 -9.61 -4.28 -1.87
C ALA A 125 -8.25 -3.58 -2.03
N MET A 126 -7.39 -3.67 -1.01
CA MET A 126 -6.05 -3.08 -1.06
C MET A 126 -5.11 -3.79 -2.04
N MET A 127 -5.26 -5.11 -2.24
CA MET A 127 -4.49 -5.88 -3.24
C MET A 127 -4.73 -5.40 -4.67
N LEU A 128 -5.84 -4.74 -4.95
CA LEU A 128 -6.14 -4.17 -6.27
C LEU A 128 -5.90 -2.66 -6.31
N ALA A 129 -6.26 -1.95 -5.24
CA ALA A 129 -6.08 -0.51 -5.16
C ALA A 129 -4.61 -0.07 -5.14
N VAL A 130 -3.75 -0.78 -4.40
CA VAL A 130 -2.33 -0.42 -4.27
C VAL A 130 -1.61 -0.58 -5.62
N PRO A 131 -1.68 -1.73 -6.33
CA PRO A 131 -1.08 -1.85 -7.65
C PRO A 131 -1.58 -0.80 -8.64
N ALA A 132 -2.88 -0.47 -8.64
CA ALA A 132 -3.43 0.55 -9.52
C ALA A 132 -2.79 1.92 -9.27
N ALA A 133 -2.71 2.34 -8.01
CA ALA A 133 -2.09 3.60 -7.63
C ALA A 133 -0.59 3.63 -8.00
N VAL A 134 0.13 2.54 -7.73
CA VAL A 134 1.54 2.41 -8.08
C VAL A 134 1.75 2.52 -9.57
N ILE A 135 1.02 1.77 -10.40
CA ILE A 135 1.20 1.75 -11.85
C ILE A 135 0.94 3.14 -12.45
N ASN A 136 -0.16 3.79 -12.06
CA ASN A 136 -0.49 5.12 -12.56
C ASN A 136 0.57 6.16 -12.17
N LEU A 137 1.07 6.11 -10.93
CA LEU A 137 2.16 6.99 -10.50
C LEU A 137 3.46 6.66 -11.24
N SER A 138 3.79 5.37 -11.40
CA SER A 138 5.00 4.89 -12.07
C SER A 138 5.09 5.40 -13.49
N ILE A 139 3.99 5.35 -14.24
CA ILE A 139 3.95 5.81 -15.63
C ILE A 139 4.20 7.31 -15.74
N ALA A 140 3.81 8.08 -14.74
CA ALA A 140 3.88 9.54 -14.76
C ALA A 140 5.17 10.12 -14.14
N VAL A 141 6.12 9.26 -13.73
CA VAL A 141 7.37 9.68 -13.09
C VAL A 141 8.57 8.94 -13.67
N ASN A 142 9.74 9.56 -13.60
CA ASN A 142 11.00 8.94 -13.98
C ASN A 142 11.67 8.21 -12.82
N PHE A 143 12.66 7.38 -13.15
CA PHE A 143 13.41 6.62 -12.15
C PHE A 143 14.18 7.53 -11.18
N GLU A 144 14.83 8.59 -11.67
CA GLU A 144 15.55 9.55 -10.81
C GLU A 144 14.62 10.23 -9.80
N THR A 145 13.46 10.71 -10.27
CA THR A 145 12.41 11.28 -9.41
C THR A 145 11.93 10.27 -8.38
N THR A 146 11.79 9.00 -8.77
CA THR A 146 11.37 7.92 -7.87
C THR A 146 12.39 7.66 -6.77
N VAL A 147 13.68 7.63 -7.10
CA VAL A 147 14.77 7.47 -6.12
C VAL A 147 14.76 8.60 -5.09
N LEU A 148 14.68 9.84 -5.57
CA LEU A 148 14.61 11.02 -4.69
C LEU A 148 13.36 11.00 -3.81
N PHE A 149 12.21 10.64 -4.38
CA PHE A 149 10.95 10.51 -3.66
C PHE A 149 11.02 9.45 -2.56
N LEU A 150 11.65 8.30 -2.84
CA LEU A 150 11.87 7.22 -1.87
C LEU A 150 12.70 7.69 -0.67
N LEU A 151 13.79 8.40 -0.94
CA LEU A 151 14.71 8.91 0.10
C LEU A 151 14.00 9.94 0.99
N ILE A 152 13.29 10.88 0.39
CA ILE A 152 12.53 11.91 1.12
C ILE A 152 11.46 11.26 1.99
N LEU A 153 10.68 10.31 1.44
CA LEU A 153 9.62 9.64 2.19
C LEU A 153 10.16 8.77 3.32
N THR A 154 11.34 8.17 3.15
CA THR A 154 11.97 7.37 4.21
C THR A 154 12.32 8.22 5.44
N ILE A 155 12.87 9.41 5.20
CA ILE A 155 13.18 10.38 6.26
C ILE A 155 11.88 10.91 6.88
N TYR A 156 10.89 11.23 6.05
CA TYR A 156 9.58 11.69 6.49
C TYR A 156 8.87 10.66 7.36
N ASP A 157 8.85 9.37 6.99
CA ASP A 157 8.21 8.30 7.76
C ASP A 157 8.81 8.18 9.17
N TYR A 158 10.14 8.23 9.27
CA TYR A 158 10.83 8.24 10.55
C TYR A 158 10.39 9.41 11.44
N ILE A 159 10.40 10.64 10.90
CA ILE A 159 9.99 11.85 11.63
C ILE A 159 8.50 11.81 11.96
N ALA A 160 7.67 11.34 11.04
CA ALA A 160 6.22 11.34 11.17
C ALA A 160 5.70 10.32 12.20
N VAL A 161 6.43 9.21 12.38
CA VAL A 161 6.12 8.19 13.37
C VAL A 161 6.66 8.55 14.76
N TYR A 162 7.92 8.94 14.88
CA TYR A 162 8.56 9.14 16.18
C TYR A 162 8.38 10.54 16.75
N GLU A 163 8.57 11.58 15.93
CA GLU A 163 8.56 12.97 16.39
C GLU A 163 7.14 13.54 16.40
N THR A 164 6.48 13.58 15.24
CA THR A 164 5.18 14.27 15.12
C THR A 164 3.99 13.40 15.51
N ARG A 165 4.15 12.07 15.47
CA ARG A 165 3.10 11.05 15.72
C ARG A 165 1.84 11.23 14.89
N HIS A 166 1.91 12.07 13.88
CA HIS A 166 0.77 12.54 13.14
C HIS A 166 0.15 11.41 12.30
N MET A 167 0.99 10.52 11.72
CA MET A 167 0.52 9.31 11.04
C MET A 167 -0.18 8.32 11.98
N VAL A 168 0.28 8.25 13.24
CA VAL A 168 -0.30 7.36 14.26
C VAL A 168 -1.70 7.82 14.62
N ASP A 169 -1.90 9.13 14.81
CA ASP A 169 -3.21 9.70 15.14
C ASP A 169 -4.20 9.57 13.98
N MET A 170 -3.72 9.76 12.74
CA MET A 170 -4.51 9.49 11.53
C MET A 170 -4.99 8.03 11.48
N ALA A 171 -4.06 7.08 11.67
CA ALA A 171 -4.37 5.66 11.65
C ALA A 171 -5.37 5.27 12.74
N LYS A 172 -5.19 5.77 13.97
CA LYS A 172 -6.16 5.57 15.07
C LYS A 172 -7.54 6.13 14.72
N GLY A 173 -7.61 7.34 14.17
CA GLY A 173 -8.87 7.97 13.76
C GLY A 173 -9.63 7.16 12.71
N MET A 174 -8.93 6.61 11.72
CA MET A 174 -9.53 5.76 10.68
C MET A 174 -10.03 4.42 11.24
N VAL A 175 -9.20 3.79 12.07
CA VAL A 175 -9.51 2.52 12.74
C VAL A 175 -10.76 2.63 13.60
N GLN A 176 -10.92 3.72 14.35
CA GLN A 176 -12.12 3.97 15.17
C GLN A 176 -13.39 4.00 14.31
N GLN A 177 -13.28 4.48 13.07
CA GLN A 177 -14.41 4.47 12.12
C GLN A 177 -14.61 3.12 11.41
N GLY A 178 -13.70 2.17 11.59
CA GLY A 178 -13.71 0.85 10.97
C GLY A 178 -13.21 0.83 9.52
N VAL A 179 -12.38 1.79 9.15
CA VAL A 179 -11.74 1.90 7.82
C VAL A 179 -10.22 1.83 8.00
N VAL A 180 -9.52 1.05 7.18
CA VAL A 180 -8.06 0.94 7.22
C VAL A 180 -7.50 1.06 5.81
N PHE A 181 -6.78 2.15 5.53
CA PHE A 181 -6.07 2.35 4.27
C PHE A 181 -4.73 1.61 4.27
N GLY A 182 -4.81 0.28 4.32
CA GLY A 182 -3.64 -0.57 4.47
C GLY A 182 -4.01 -2.03 4.65
N PHE A 183 -2.98 -2.86 4.77
CA PHE A 183 -3.13 -4.30 4.98
C PHE A 183 -3.24 -4.61 6.46
N VAL A 184 -4.21 -5.46 6.81
CA VAL A 184 -4.46 -5.90 8.18
C VAL A 184 -4.08 -7.37 8.31
N PHE A 185 -3.15 -7.67 9.21
CA PHE A 185 -2.64 -9.01 9.47
C PHE A 185 -3.05 -9.45 10.87
N PRO A 186 -4.08 -10.31 11.00
CA PRO A 186 -4.58 -10.72 12.30
C PRO A 186 -3.65 -11.74 12.95
N ARG A 187 -3.34 -11.59 14.24
CA ARG A 187 -2.43 -12.49 14.99
C ARG A 187 -2.85 -13.96 14.99
N LYS A 188 -4.15 -14.22 14.88
CA LYS A 188 -4.72 -15.56 14.70
C LYS A 188 -5.51 -15.58 13.40
N THR A 189 -5.42 -16.68 12.67
CA THR A 189 -6.14 -16.88 11.40
C THR A 189 -7.67 -16.85 11.59
N GLU A 190 -8.16 -17.22 12.78
CA GLU A 190 -9.58 -17.11 13.16
C GLU A 190 -10.13 -15.68 13.06
N TYR A 191 -9.27 -14.66 13.18
CA TYR A 191 -9.70 -13.27 13.07
C TYR A 191 -9.72 -12.73 11.63
N LEU A 192 -9.46 -13.56 10.60
CA LEU A 192 -9.56 -13.14 9.20
C LEU A 192 -11.00 -12.79 8.79
N GLU A 193 -11.97 -13.50 9.36
CA GLU A 193 -13.41 -13.25 9.17
C GLU A 193 -13.99 -12.29 10.22
N SER A 194 -13.16 -11.83 11.15
CA SER A 194 -13.60 -10.85 12.15
C SER A 194 -13.61 -9.45 11.55
N LYS A 195 -14.50 -8.60 12.08
CA LYS A 195 -14.62 -7.22 11.62
C LYS A 195 -13.35 -6.44 11.96
N VAL A 196 -12.87 -5.65 11.01
CA VAL A 196 -11.67 -4.82 11.17
C VAL A 196 -11.73 -3.96 12.44
N SER A 197 -12.89 -3.34 12.73
CA SER A 197 -13.10 -2.50 13.92
C SER A 197 -13.00 -3.26 15.26
N GLN A 198 -13.29 -4.56 15.29
CA GLN A 198 -13.27 -5.36 16.52
C GLN A 198 -11.86 -5.82 16.92
N ILE A 199 -10.97 -6.01 15.95
CA ILE A 199 -9.63 -6.57 16.17
C ILE A 199 -8.63 -5.46 16.55
N ILE A 200 -8.91 -4.23 16.11
CA ILE A 200 -7.99 -3.10 16.23
C ILE A 200 -8.44 -2.10 17.32
N GLY A 201 -9.74 -2.08 17.68
CA GLY A 201 -10.33 -1.04 18.53
C GLY A 201 -10.41 -1.28 20.04
N GLN A 202 -9.99 -2.44 20.57
CA GLN A 202 -10.00 -2.70 22.02
C GLN A 202 -8.60 -2.60 22.61
N GLU A 203 -8.48 -1.85 23.72
CA GLU A 203 -7.26 -1.55 24.49
C GLU A 203 -6.48 -2.81 24.95
N GLU A 204 -7.07 -4.00 24.82
CA GLU A 204 -6.39 -5.27 25.05
C GLU A 204 -5.54 -5.73 23.84
N LYS A 205 -4.26 -5.34 23.87
CA LYS A 205 -3.14 -5.98 23.16
C LYS A 205 -3.37 -6.23 21.65
N ASN A 206 -3.37 -5.19 20.81
CA ASN A 206 -3.20 -5.22 19.34
C ASN A 206 -3.32 -6.61 18.70
N LYS A 207 -4.56 -7.10 18.49
CA LYS A 207 -4.81 -8.44 17.94
C LYS A 207 -4.51 -8.53 16.45
N ALA A 208 -4.15 -7.42 15.81
CA ALA A 208 -3.66 -7.36 14.43
C ALA A 208 -2.43 -6.45 14.31
N PHE A 209 -1.62 -6.74 13.30
CA PHE A 209 -0.59 -5.85 12.77
C PHE A 209 -1.18 -5.12 11.56
N ILE A 210 -1.04 -3.80 11.50
CA ILE A 210 -1.48 -2.99 10.36
C ILE A 210 -0.24 -2.48 9.67
N MET A 211 -0.24 -2.61 8.35
CA MET A 211 0.77 -2.02 7.50
C MET A 211 0.12 -1.01 6.56
N GLY A 212 0.71 0.17 6.43
CA GLY A 212 0.18 1.20 5.55
C GLY A 212 0.20 0.73 4.09
N SER A 213 -0.77 1.18 3.30
CA SER A 213 -0.72 0.97 1.85
C SER A 213 0.53 1.59 1.22
N GLY A 214 1.01 2.72 1.79
CA GLY A 214 2.27 3.37 1.41
C GLY A 214 3.49 2.47 1.59
N ASP A 215 3.60 1.74 2.69
CA ASP A 215 4.75 0.86 2.98
C ASP A 215 4.95 -0.23 1.91
N VAL A 216 3.86 -0.64 1.26
CA VAL A 216 3.87 -1.60 0.15
C VAL A 216 3.97 -0.88 -1.20
N ALA A 217 3.33 0.27 -1.37
CA ALA A 217 3.32 1.03 -2.61
C ALA A 217 4.69 1.60 -2.99
N ILE A 218 5.43 2.14 -2.01
CA ILE A 218 6.71 2.79 -2.23
C ILE A 218 7.80 1.86 -2.80
N PRO A 219 8.08 0.67 -2.23
CA PRO A 219 9.04 -0.25 -2.86
C PRO A 219 8.55 -0.72 -4.25
N LEU A 220 7.24 -0.91 -4.44
CA LEU A 220 6.70 -1.28 -5.74
C LEU A 220 6.88 -0.18 -6.79
N LEU A 221 6.73 1.09 -6.43
CA LEU A 221 7.00 2.23 -7.30
C LEU A 221 8.45 2.26 -7.78
N PHE A 222 9.39 1.90 -6.91
CA PHE A 222 10.80 1.77 -7.29
C PHE A 222 11.00 0.61 -8.27
N ILE A 223 10.42 -0.56 -7.98
CA ILE A 223 10.53 -1.77 -8.81
C ILE A 223 9.92 -1.54 -10.21
N THR A 224 8.73 -0.94 -10.29
CA THR A 224 8.06 -0.66 -11.57
C THR A 224 8.79 0.39 -12.40
N ASN A 225 9.38 1.41 -11.78
CA ASN A 225 10.24 2.33 -12.52
C ASN A 225 11.53 1.66 -12.97
N LEU A 226 12.08 0.72 -12.21
CA LEU A 226 13.24 -0.06 -12.61
C LEU A 226 12.93 -1.01 -13.77
N LEU A 227 11.71 -1.55 -13.87
CA LEU A 227 11.27 -2.40 -14.99
C LEU A 227 11.44 -1.70 -16.35
N LYS A 228 11.22 -0.38 -16.41
CA LYS A 228 11.41 0.43 -17.63
C LYS A 228 12.85 0.40 -18.16
N TYR A 229 13.83 0.11 -17.30
CA TYR A 229 15.25 0.09 -17.64
C TYR A 229 15.80 -1.34 -17.72
N SER A 230 15.49 -2.18 -16.73
CA SER A 230 15.98 -3.55 -16.66
C SER A 230 15.00 -4.46 -15.91
N HIS A 231 14.50 -5.46 -16.63
CA HIS A 231 13.56 -6.45 -16.09
C HIS A 231 14.23 -7.36 -15.06
N SER A 232 15.46 -7.79 -15.33
CA SER A 232 16.25 -8.64 -14.42
C SER A 232 16.60 -7.91 -13.12
N ALA A 233 16.99 -6.63 -13.22
CA ALA A 233 17.26 -5.80 -12.05
C ALA A 233 16.00 -5.65 -11.18
N ALA A 234 14.85 -5.38 -11.79
CA ALA A 234 13.58 -5.22 -11.07
C ALA A 234 13.15 -6.50 -10.34
N ILE A 235 13.28 -7.67 -10.98
CA ILE A 235 12.97 -8.96 -10.33
C ILE A 235 13.92 -9.20 -9.15
N PHE A 236 15.22 -8.96 -9.33
CA PHE A 236 16.21 -9.12 -8.26
C PHE A 236 15.93 -8.17 -7.08
N VAL A 237 15.68 -6.90 -7.35
CA VAL A 237 15.32 -5.90 -6.34
C VAL A 237 13.99 -6.24 -5.66
N SER A 238 13.02 -6.81 -6.37
CA SER A 238 11.74 -7.22 -5.78
C SER A 238 11.90 -8.27 -4.68
N PHE A 239 12.86 -9.18 -4.84
CA PHE A 239 13.22 -10.15 -3.80
C PHE A 239 13.82 -9.47 -2.57
N PHE A 240 14.70 -8.49 -2.76
CA PHE A 240 15.26 -7.70 -1.67
C PHE A 240 14.20 -6.84 -0.97
N ALA A 241 13.28 -6.22 -1.71
CA ALA A 241 12.17 -5.48 -1.14
C ALA A 241 11.27 -6.37 -0.27
N PHE A 242 11.02 -7.61 -0.70
CA PHE A 242 10.31 -8.61 0.09
C PHE A 242 11.08 -8.98 1.37
N LEU A 243 12.41 -9.12 1.30
CA LEU A 243 13.25 -9.29 2.49
C LEU A 243 13.21 -8.07 3.42
N GLY A 244 13.12 -6.85 2.89
CA GLY A 244 12.94 -5.63 3.67
C GLY A 244 11.60 -5.57 4.41
N LEU A 245 10.51 -5.97 3.75
CA LEU A 245 9.20 -6.13 4.37
C LEU A 245 9.24 -7.18 5.50
N PHE A 246 9.96 -8.29 5.25
CA PHE A 246 10.17 -9.30 6.27
C PHE A 246 10.98 -8.79 7.46
N LEU A 247 12.07 -8.07 7.21
CA LEU A 247 12.91 -7.49 8.26
C LEU A 247 12.12 -6.48 9.11
N SER A 248 11.29 -5.66 8.47
CA SER A 248 10.38 -4.73 9.16
C SER A 248 9.48 -5.50 10.13
N PHE A 249 8.82 -6.55 9.65
CA PHE A 249 7.97 -7.38 10.50
C PHE A 249 8.74 -8.00 11.67
N LEU A 250 9.97 -8.48 11.46
CA LEU A 250 10.81 -9.01 12.54
C LEU A 250 11.15 -7.94 13.57
N ILE A 251 11.51 -6.73 13.14
CA ILE A 251 11.78 -5.59 14.04
C ILE A 251 10.55 -5.31 14.91
N PHE A 252 9.35 -5.22 14.31
CA PHE A 252 8.09 -5.03 15.05
C PHE A 252 7.83 -6.15 16.05
N TYR A 253 8.11 -7.40 15.64
CA TYR A 253 7.82 -8.56 16.46
C TYR A 253 8.71 -8.66 17.70
N PHE A 254 10.01 -8.36 17.55
CA PHE A 254 10.99 -8.41 18.63
C PHE A 254 11.03 -7.14 19.50
N GLN A 255 10.31 -6.09 19.11
CA GLN A 255 10.21 -4.86 19.90
C GLN A 255 9.54 -5.14 21.24
N LYS A 256 10.20 -4.73 22.34
CA LYS A 256 9.72 -4.92 23.71
C LYS A 256 8.39 -4.20 23.96
N ASP A 257 8.31 -2.94 23.53
CA ASP A 257 7.09 -2.15 23.51
C ASP A 257 6.57 -2.09 22.08
N LYS A 258 5.33 -2.52 21.86
CA LYS A 258 4.69 -2.58 20.53
C LYS A 258 4.20 -1.22 20.08
N GLN A 259 5.11 -0.25 20.07
CA GLN A 259 4.87 1.08 19.58
C GLN A 259 4.80 1.06 18.04
N PRO A 260 4.07 2.00 17.43
CA PRO A 260 4.17 2.23 15.99
C PRO A 260 5.64 2.41 15.59
N MET A 261 6.04 1.78 14.49
CA MET A 261 7.40 1.90 13.94
C MET A 261 7.31 2.33 12.48
N PRO A 262 8.28 3.11 11.97
CA PRO A 262 8.40 3.42 10.56
C PRO A 262 8.81 2.15 9.81
N ALA A 263 8.02 1.73 8.84
CA ALA A 263 8.29 0.52 8.07
C ALA A 263 9.15 0.82 6.84
N LEU A 264 9.11 2.05 6.31
CA LEU A 264 9.84 2.39 5.08
C LEU A 264 11.37 2.29 5.20
N PRO A 265 12.03 2.74 6.30
CA PRO A 265 13.49 2.70 6.39
C PRO A 265 14.14 1.33 6.12
N PRO A 266 13.77 0.24 6.79
CA PRO A 266 14.32 -1.09 6.49
C PRO A 266 13.97 -1.59 5.08
N ILE A 267 12.77 -1.27 4.56
CA ILE A 267 12.34 -1.69 3.22
C ILE A 267 13.20 -1.02 2.15
N VAL A 268 13.31 0.30 2.23
CA VAL A 268 14.04 1.13 1.26
C VAL A 268 15.52 0.81 1.28
N LEU A 269 16.09 0.58 2.47
CA LEU A 269 17.48 0.13 2.60
C LEU A 269 17.71 -1.18 1.84
N MET A 270 16.81 -2.16 1.97
CA MET A 270 16.93 -3.42 1.23
C MET A 270 16.75 -3.23 -0.29
N CYS A 271 15.83 -2.39 -0.73
CA CYS A 271 15.69 -2.06 -2.15
C CYS A 271 16.99 -1.50 -2.75
N PHE A 272 17.63 -0.53 -2.07
CA PHE A 272 18.88 0.04 -2.53
C PHE A 272 20.04 -0.94 -2.47
N LEU A 273 20.12 -1.76 -1.42
CA LEU A 273 21.12 -2.83 -1.35
C LEU A 273 20.95 -3.83 -2.51
N GLY A 274 19.73 -4.23 -2.82
CA GLY A 274 19.45 -5.11 -3.96
C GLY A 274 19.88 -4.50 -5.28
N ALA A 275 19.58 -3.20 -5.49
CA ALA A 275 19.98 -2.48 -6.70
C ALA A 275 21.50 -2.33 -6.82
N LEU A 276 22.18 -2.04 -5.71
CA LEU A 276 23.63 -1.92 -5.65
C LEU A 276 24.31 -3.27 -5.90
N ILE A 277 23.85 -4.35 -5.26
CA ILE A 277 24.40 -5.70 -5.48
C ILE A 277 24.23 -6.12 -6.94
N TYR A 278 23.06 -5.86 -7.54
CA TYR A 278 22.82 -6.16 -8.94
C TYR A 278 23.77 -5.39 -9.88
N SER A 279 24.18 -4.17 -9.53
CA SER A 279 25.12 -3.41 -10.35
C SER A 279 26.53 -4.03 -10.47
N PHE A 280 26.87 -4.99 -9.60
CA PHE A 280 28.15 -5.71 -9.61
C PHE A 280 28.07 -7.10 -10.25
N VAL A 281 26.89 -7.55 -10.70
CA VAL A 281 26.63 -8.90 -11.26
C VAL A 281 26.14 -8.79 -12.69
#